data_AF-A0A9N9ZKV0-F1
#
_entry.id   AF-A0A9N9ZKV0-F1
#
_cell.length_a   1.000
_cell.length_b   1.000
_cell.length_c   1.000
_cell.angle_alpha   90.00
_cell.angle_beta   90.00
_cell.angle_gamma   90.00
#
_symmetry.space_group_name_H-M   'P 1'
#
loop_
_entity.id
_entity.type
_entity.pdbx_description
1 polymer ?
#
loop_
_entity_poly.entity_id
_entity_poly.type
_entity_poly.pdbx_seq_one_letter_code
_entity_poly.pdbx_strand_id
1 'polypeptide(L)'
;MKSILANDAVQAFGKDGVAHAYYLQYLAVDPAQQKRGIGRMLVSWGVREADKRAKKCYLFATEAGRRLYESAGFEVVREVPVFGFPHYSMIRQPIETSS
;
A
#
# COMPACT_ATOMS: atom_id res chain seq x y z
N MET A 1 8.47 -15.18 4.34
CA MET A 1 7.65 -14.02 3.93
C MET A 1 8.00 -12.75 4.69
N LYS A 2 8.02 -12.74 6.04
CA LYS A 2 8.46 -11.55 6.82
C LYS A 2 9.85 -11.01 6.42
N SER A 3 10.80 -11.88 6.09
CA SER A 3 12.15 -11.50 5.64
C SER A 3 12.17 -10.77 4.29
N ILE A 4 11.35 -11.22 3.33
CA ILE A 4 11.20 -10.58 2.01
C ILE A 4 10.62 -9.18 2.20
N LEU A 5 9.50 -9.07 2.93
CA LEU A 5 8.82 -7.79 3.21
C LEU A 5 9.72 -6.78 3.95
N ALA A 6 10.49 -7.23 4.94
CA ALA A 6 11.38 -6.36 5.71
C ALA A 6 12.57 -5.87 4.87
N ASN A 7 13.20 -6.76 4.09
CA ASN A 7 14.27 -6.37 3.18
C ASN A 7 13.77 -5.44 2.07
N ASP A 8 12.57 -5.69 1.55
CA ASP A 8 12.00 -4.86 0.52
C ASP A 8 11.69 -3.45 0.99
N ALA A 9 11.11 -3.31 2.18
CA ALA A 9 10.86 -2.02 2.79
C ALA A 9 12.16 -1.24 3.00
N VAL A 10 13.23 -1.87 3.51
CA VAL A 10 14.52 -1.20 3.70
C VAL A 10 15.13 -0.78 2.36
N GLN A 11 15.09 -1.64 1.34
CA GLN A 11 15.62 -1.28 0.02
C GLN A 11 14.80 -0.20 -0.68
N ALA A 12 13.48 -0.14 -0.45
CA ALA A 12 12.60 0.83 -1.10
C ALA A 12 12.62 2.21 -0.42
N PHE A 13 12.89 2.26 0.89
CA PHE A 13 12.72 3.50 1.68
C PHE A 13 13.98 3.95 2.43
N GLY A 14 15.12 3.29 2.23
CA GLY A 14 16.38 3.62 2.91
C GLY A 14 16.41 3.16 4.37
N LYS A 15 17.35 3.69 5.15
CA LYS A 15 17.62 3.22 6.53
C LYS A 15 16.42 3.34 7.48
N ASP A 16 15.55 4.32 7.25
CA ASP A 16 14.35 4.55 8.07
C ASP A 16 13.16 3.68 7.64
N GLY A 17 13.27 2.98 6.49
CA GLY A 17 12.29 2.02 6.03
C GLY A 17 10.87 2.59 5.98
N VAL A 18 9.93 1.79 6.46
CA VAL A 18 8.51 2.18 6.65
C VAL A 18 8.20 2.59 8.09
N ALA A 19 9.23 2.87 8.91
CA ALA A 19 9.08 3.08 10.36
C ALA A 19 8.16 4.28 10.71
N HIS A 20 7.92 5.17 9.76
CA HIS A 20 7.04 6.33 9.91
C HIS A 20 5.90 6.38 8.89
N ALA A 21 5.61 5.27 8.22
CA ALA A 21 4.51 5.15 7.28
C ALA A 21 3.31 4.42 7.92
N TYR A 22 2.11 4.75 7.46
CA TYR A 22 0.94 3.91 7.68
C TYR A 22 1.12 2.64 6.84
N TYR A 23 1.20 1.48 7.48
CA TYR A 23 1.30 0.21 6.79
C TYR A 23 -0.05 -0.48 6.71
N LEU A 24 -0.57 -0.65 5.47
CA LEU A 24 -1.71 -1.51 5.24
C LEU A 24 -1.26 -2.97 5.21
N GLN A 25 -1.40 -3.65 6.35
CA GLN A 25 -0.93 -5.03 6.49
C GLN A 25 -1.84 -6.04 5.77
N TYR A 26 -3.16 -5.92 5.94
CA TYR A 26 -4.15 -6.79 5.30
C TYR A 26 -5.40 -6.00 4.95
N LEU A 27 -5.98 -6.30 3.79
CA LEU A 27 -7.29 -5.84 3.37
C LEU A 27 -7.93 -6.94 2.52
N ALA A 28 -9.13 -7.34 2.90
CA ALA A 28 -9.91 -8.32 2.17
C ALA A 28 -11.36 -7.86 2.09
N VAL A 29 -12.02 -8.25 1.01
CA VAL A 29 -13.46 -8.13 0.83
C VAL A 29 -13.96 -9.52 0.48
N ASP A 30 -15.02 -9.95 1.17
CA ASP A 30 -15.73 -11.19 0.85
C ASP A 30 -15.96 -11.30 -0.67
N PRO A 31 -15.59 -12.41 -1.33
CA PRO A 31 -15.77 -12.59 -2.76
C PRO A 31 -17.17 -12.24 -3.28
N ALA A 32 -18.23 -12.58 -2.54
CA ALA A 32 -19.62 -12.27 -2.91
C ALA A 32 -19.94 -10.76 -2.84
N GLN A 33 -19.08 -9.97 -2.18
CA GLN A 33 -19.24 -8.53 -1.97
C GLN A 33 -18.24 -7.70 -2.79
N GLN A 34 -17.37 -8.33 -3.58
CA GLN A 34 -16.40 -7.65 -4.44
C GLN A 34 -17.08 -6.87 -5.59
N LYS A 35 -16.32 -5.99 -6.24
CA LYS A 35 -16.77 -5.11 -7.34
C LYS A 35 -17.91 -4.14 -6.96
N ARG A 36 -18.17 -3.94 -5.67
CA ARG A 36 -19.14 -2.96 -5.12
C ARG A 36 -18.51 -1.69 -4.55
N GLY A 37 -17.22 -1.47 -4.79
CA GLY A 37 -16.48 -0.30 -4.27
C GLY A 37 -16.02 -0.41 -2.81
N ILE A 38 -16.32 -1.50 -2.11
CA ILE A 38 -15.97 -1.69 -0.68
C ILE A 38 -14.46 -1.56 -0.44
N GLY A 39 -13.63 -2.22 -1.25
CA GLY A 39 -12.18 -2.13 -1.13
C GLY A 39 -11.67 -0.69 -1.29
N ARG A 40 -12.24 0.07 -2.24
CA ARG A 40 -11.91 1.49 -2.43
C ARG A 40 -12.31 2.32 -1.22
N MET A 41 -13.50 2.09 -0.67
CA MET A 41 -13.96 2.80 0.53
C MET A 41 -13.01 2.58 1.72
N LEU A 42 -12.59 1.33 1.95
CA LEU A 42 -11.65 0.97 3.03
C LEU A 42 -10.28 1.62 2.84
N VAL A 43 -9.68 1.51 1.64
CA VAL A 43 -8.38 2.12 1.33
C VAL A 43 -8.46 3.64 1.45
N SER A 44 -9.49 4.27 0.89
CA SER A 44 -9.66 5.73 0.95
C SER A 44 -9.81 6.24 2.39
N TRP A 45 -10.45 5.48 3.28
CA TRP A 45 -10.50 5.85 4.69
C TRP A 45 -9.11 5.85 5.32
N GLY A 46 -8.34 4.77 5.16
CA GLY A 46 -6.99 4.67 5.74
C GLY A 46 -6.04 5.73 5.20
N VAL A 47 -6.11 5.99 3.89
CA VAL A 47 -5.35 7.04 3.22
C VAL A 47 -5.67 8.43 3.78
N ARG A 48 -6.95 8.76 3.98
CA ARG A 48 -7.33 10.05 4.60
C ARG A 48 -6.81 10.18 6.03
N GLU A 49 -6.77 9.09 6.79
CA GLU A 49 -6.20 9.12 8.14
C GLU A 49 -4.69 9.37 8.13
N ALA A 50 -3.96 8.86 7.13
CA ALA A 50 -2.55 9.14 6.93
C ALA A 50 -2.31 10.59 6.48
N ASP A 51 -3.13 11.09 5.54
CA ASP A 51 -3.07 12.48 5.05
C ASP A 51 -3.23 13.49 6.19
N LYS A 52 -4.22 13.30 7.08
CA LYS A 52 -4.43 14.15 8.29
C LYS A 52 -3.21 14.27 9.20
N ARG A 53 -2.28 13.32 9.11
CA ARG A 53 -1.07 13.24 9.96
C ARG A 53 0.21 13.49 9.16
N ALA A 54 0.08 13.94 7.90
CA ALA A 54 1.19 14.12 6.98
C ALA A 54 2.09 12.86 6.89
N LYS A 55 1.49 11.67 6.89
CA LYS A 55 2.21 10.40 6.83
C LYS A 55 2.09 9.76 5.46
N LYS A 56 3.19 9.17 5.00
CA LYS A 56 3.23 8.29 3.84
C LYS A 56 2.45 7.00 4.14
N CYS A 57 1.96 6.34 3.11
CA CYS A 57 1.42 4.99 3.22
C CYS A 57 2.33 3.99 2.50
N TYR A 58 2.38 2.76 3.01
CA TYR A 58 3.05 1.63 2.38
C TYR A 58 2.12 0.42 2.35
N LEU A 59 2.26 -0.41 1.31
CA LEU A 59 1.66 -1.73 1.24
C LEU A 59 2.47 -2.66 0.33
N PHE A 60 2.20 -3.95 0.48
CA PHE A 60 2.68 -5.00 -0.41
C PHE A 60 1.47 -5.67 -1.08
N ALA A 61 1.25 -5.33 -2.35
CA ALA A 61 0.06 -5.75 -3.09
C ALA A 61 0.28 -7.06 -3.83
N THR A 62 -0.78 -7.85 -3.93
CA THR A 62 -0.92 -8.85 -4.99
C THR A 62 -1.29 -8.17 -6.31
N GLU A 63 -1.11 -8.86 -7.44
CA GLU A 63 -1.56 -8.37 -8.75
C GLU A 63 -3.05 -7.98 -8.76
N ALA A 64 -3.91 -8.78 -8.11
CA ALA A 64 -5.35 -8.50 -8.04
C ALA A 64 -5.68 -7.17 -7.33
N GLY A 65 -4.85 -6.73 -6.39
CA GLY A 65 -5.02 -5.47 -5.66
C GLY A 65 -4.37 -4.26 -6.34
N ARG A 66 -3.43 -4.46 -7.27
CA ARG A 66 -2.57 -3.41 -7.83
C ARG A 66 -3.35 -2.19 -8.33
N ARG A 67 -4.32 -2.42 -9.23
CA ARG A 67 -5.13 -1.35 -9.84
C ARG A 67 -5.96 -0.56 -8.82
N LEU A 68 -6.44 -1.23 -7.76
CA LEU A 68 -7.17 -0.56 -6.69
C LEU A 68 -6.26 0.44 -5.98
N TYR A 69 -5.05 0.01 -5.62
CA TYR A 69 -4.10 0.86 -4.92
C TYR A 69 -3.55 1.99 -5.80
N GLU A 70 -3.29 1.73 -7.09
CA GLU A 70 -2.94 2.77 -8.06
C GLU A 70 -4.01 3.86 -8.12
N SER A 71 -5.29 3.48 -8.18
CA SER A 71 -6.41 4.43 -8.19
C SER A 71 -6.56 5.24 -6.89
N ALA A 72 -5.92 4.80 -5.81
CA ALA A 72 -5.87 5.51 -4.53
C ALA A 72 -4.62 6.41 -4.41
N GLY A 73 -3.79 6.50 -5.45
CA GLY A 73 -2.57 7.31 -5.49
C GLY A 73 -1.32 6.60 -4.97
N PHE A 74 -1.34 5.27 -4.89
CA PHE A 74 -0.13 4.50 -4.64
C PHE A 74 0.65 4.28 -5.93
N GLU A 75 1.96 4.39 -5.84
CA GLU A 75 2.89 4.14 -6.93
C GLU A 75 3.68 2.86 -6.65
N VAL A 76 3.90 2.05 -7.69
CA VAL A 76 4.77 0.88 -7.60
C VAL A 76 6.22 1.35 -7.49
N VAL A 77 6.89 0.96 -6.41
CA VAL A 77 8.33 1.23 -6.22
C VAL A 77 9.18 0.01 -6.54
N ARG A 78 8.60 -1.20 -6.44
CA ARG A 78 9.26 -2.45 -6.82
C ARG A 78 8.26 -3.53 -7.15
N GLU A 79 8.57 -4.35 -8.15
CA GLU A 79 7.93 -5.65 -8.39
C GLU A 79 8.80 -6.76 -7.77
N VAL A 80 8.17 -7.65 -7.02
CA VAL A 80 8.82 -8.72 -6.26
C VAL A 80 8.14 -10.04 -6.61
N PRO A 81 8.85 -11.00 -7.23
CA PRO A 81 8.29 -12.31 -7.51
C PRO A 81 8.17 -13.12 -6.21
N VAL A 82 6.95 -13.53 -5.87
CA VAL A 82 6.65 -14.40 -4.73
C VAL A 82 6.04 -15.69 -5.27
N PHE A 83 6.78 -16.79 -5.15
CA PHE A 83 6.40 -18.09 -5.73
C PHE A 83 6.07 -18.03 -7.23
N GLY A 84 6.78 -17.18 -7.99
CA GLY A 84 6.56 -16.99 -9.42
C GLY A 84 5.42 -16.04 -9.79
N PHE A 85 4.71 -15.48 -8.81
CA PHE A 85 3.65 -14.49 -9.04
C PHE A 85 4.11 -13.09 -8.64
N PRO A 86 3.81 -12.06 -9.47
CA PRO A 86 4.23 -10.70 -9.16
C PRO A 86 3.48 -10.15 -7.95
N HIS A 87 4.25 -9.51 -7.07
CA HIS A 87 3.74 -8.68 -5.99
C HIS A 87 4.41 -7.31 -6.08
N TYR A 88 3.79 -6.30 -5.48
CA TYR A 88 4.20 -4.92 -5.65
C TYR A 88 4.40 -4.25 -4.31
N SER A 89 5.61 -3.79 -4.05
CA SER A 89 5.86 -2.80 -3.01
C SER A 89 5.35 -1.47 -3.54
N MET A 90 4.39 -0.85 -2.84
CA MET A 90 3.77 0.40 -3.27
C MET A 90 3.80 1.46 -2.17
N ILE A 91 4.03 2.71 -2.55
CA ILE A 91 4.06 3.84 -1.64
C ILE A 91 3.05 4.89 -2.08
N ARG A 92 2.49 5.63 -1.13
CA ARG A 92 1.76 6.86 -1.40
C ARG A 92 2.29 7.98 -0.52
N GLN A 93 2.59 9.13 -1.12
CA GLN A 93 2.91 10.36 -0.37
C GLN A 93 1.64 10.96 0.24
N PRO A 94 1.71 11.65 1.40
CA PRO A 94 0.58 12.42 1.88
C PRO A 94 0.28 13.57 0.92
N ILE A 95 -0.99 13.97 0.82
CA ILE A 95 -1.34 15.20 0.12
C ILE A 95 -0.82 16.38 0.96
N GLU A 96 -0.01 17.25 0.37
CA GLU A 96 0.37 18.51 1.01
C GLU A 96 -0.91 19.34 1.22
N THR A 97 -1.26 19.58 2.47
CA THR A 97 -2.31 20.54 2.78
C THR A 97 -1.63 21.91 2.67
N SER A 98 -1.83 22.59 1.54
CA SER A 98 -1.49 24.01 1.44
C SER A 98 -2.29 24.74 2.52
N SER A 99 -1.58 25.32 3.49
CA SER A 99 -2.13 26.16 4.56
C SER A 99 -2.85 27.39 4.01
#